data_AF-A0A917NK29-F1
#
_entry.id   AF-A0A917NK29-F1
#
_cell.length_a   1.000
_cell.length_b   1.000
_cell.length_c   1.000
_cell.angle_alpha   90.00
_cell.angle_beta   90.00
_cell.angle_gamma   90.00
#
_symmetry.space_group_name_H-M   'P 1'
#
loop_
_entity.id
_entity.type
_entity.pdbx_description
1 polymer ?
#
loop_
_entity_poly.entity_id
_entity_poly.type
_entity_poly.pdbx_seq_one_letter_code
_entity_poly.pdbx_strand_id
1 'polypeptide(L)'
;MVWPEADVLGGITMGILRRQLHRIGIPQRTRPVTPADLPALAGAVVMNSWTPGVAVTRIGSTPLPEAPSFLDILHRAYQAETPTVPGNPTPAAALRRWCAAPYHR
;
A
#
# COMPACT_ATOMS: atom_id res chain seq x y z
N MET A 1 -12.46 5.29 -1.57
CA MET A 1 -11.06 5.71 -1.77
C MET A 1 -10.70 5.69 -3.24
N VAL A 2 -9.88 6.65 -3.70
CA VAL A 2 -9.34 6.70 -5.07
C VAL A 2 -7.86 6.31 -5.04
N TRP A 3 -7.47 5.41 -5.94
CA TRP A 3 -6.08 5.14 -6.29
C TRP A 3 -5.79 5.86 -7.62
N PRO A 4 -4.78 6.73 -7.69
CA PRO A 4 -4.38 7.35 -8.95
C PRO A 4 -3.95 6.28 -9.97
N GLU A 5 -4.44 6.40 -11.19
CA GLU A 5 -3.90 5.65 -12.34
C GLU A 5 -2.58 6.29 -12.76
N ALA A 6 -1.49 5.56 -12.54
CA ALA A 6 -0.13 5.95 -12.92
C ALA A 6 0.75 4.69 -12.93
N ASP A 7 1.97 4.82 -13.46
CA ASP A 7 2.97 3.75 -13.41
C ASP A 7 3.52 3.66 -11.97
N VAL A 8 2.76 2.96 -11.12
CA VAL A 8 3.00 2.85 -9.68
C VAL A 8 3.54 1.48 -9.30
N LEU A 9 4.45 1.45 -8.34
CA LEU A 9 4.85 0.20 -7.72
C LEU A 9 3.67 -0.37 -6.93
N GLY A 10 3.28 -1.61 -7.27
CA GLY A 10 2.33 -2.42 -6.51
C GLY A 10 2.92 -2.90 -5.18
N GLY A 11 3.36 -1.97 -4.33
CA GLY A 11 4.08 -2.28 -3.09
C GLY A 11 3.23 -3.02 -2.06
N ILE A 12 3.91 -3.67 -1.10
CA ILE A 12 3.29 -4.47 -0.04
C ILE A 12 2.20 -3.69 0.72
N THR A 13 2.48 -2.44 1.12
CA THR A 13 1.51 -1.59 1.83
C THR A 13 0.23 -1.36 1.02
N MET A 14 0.35 -1.12 -0.29
CA MET A 14 -0.81 -0.96 -1.17
C MET A 14 -1.62 -2.26 -1.26
N GLY A 15 -0.95 -3.41 -1.37
CA GLY A 15 -1.61 -4.72 -1.36
C GLY A 15 -2.36 -5.00 -0.05
N ILE A 16 -1.74 -4.71 1.10
CA ILE A 16 -2.36 -4.82 2.42
C ILE A 16 -3.61 -3.95 2.51
N LEU A 17 -3.47 -2.66 2.22
CA LEU A 17 -4.58 -1.71 2.32
C LEU A 17 -5.72 -2.08 1.39
N ARG A 18 -5.44 -2.48 0.13
CA ARG A 18 -6.50 -2.91 -0.79
C ARG A 18 -7.32 -4.06 -0.22
N ARG A 19 -6.68 -5.08 0.34
CA ARG A 19 -7.38 -6.22 0.95
C ARG A 19 -8.15 -5.83 2.20
N GLN A 20 -7.52 -5.09 3.11
CA GLN A 20 -8.13 -4.78 4.41
C GLN A 20 -9.28 -3.78 4.27
N LEU A 21 -9.12 -2.75 3.43
CA LEU A 21 -10.21 -1.82 3.08
C LEU A 21 -11.39 -2.54 2.42
N HIS A 22 -11.13 -3.54 1.56
CA HIS A 22 -12.20 -4.37 1.00
C HIS A 22 -12.93 -5.16 2.09
N ARG A 23 -12.20 -5.75 3.06
CA ARG A 23 -12.81 -6.51 4.18
C ARG A 23 -13.73 -5.67 5.05
N ILE A 24 -13.39 -4.39 5.28
CA ILE A 24 -14.22 -3.46 6.07
C ILE A 24 -15.23 -2.67 5.21
N GLY A 25 -15.42 -3.07 3.94
CA GLY A 25 -16.47 -2.52 3.07
C GLY A 25 -16.20 -1.12 2.52
N ILE A 26 -14.96 -0.62 2.53
CA ILE A 26 -14.62 0.68 1.95
C ILE A 26 -14.49 0.54 0.43
N PRO A 27 -15.32 1.23 -0.37
CA PRO A 27 -15.24 1.16 -1.83
C PRO A 27 -13.92 1.75 -2.34
N GLN A 28 -13.32 1.09 -3.32
CA GLN A 28 -12.04 1.49 -3.91
C GLN A 28 -12.17 1.57 -5.43
N ARG A 29 -11.61 2.62 -6.02
CA ARG A 29 -11.58 2.80 -7.49
C ARG A 29 -10.22 3.28 -7.93
N THR A 30 -9.73 2.75 -9.04
CA THR A 30 -8.58 3.33 -9.75
C THR A 30 -9.12 4.27 -10.82
N ARG A 31 -8.61 5.49 -10.91
CA ARG A 31 -8.93 6.44 -11.99
C ARG A 31 -7.78 7.42 -12.20
N PRO A 32 -7.69 8.07 -13.38
CA PRO A 32 -6.81 9.22 -13.55
C PRO A 32 -7.14 10.31 -12.52
N VAL A 33 -6.11 10.92 -11.93
CA VAL A 33 -6.22 12.09 -11.05
C VAL A 33 -5.32 13.17 -11.62
N THR A 34 -5.91 14.32 -11.95
CA THR A 34 -5.18 15.45 -12.54
C THR A 34 -5.00 16.59 -11.53
N PRO A 35 -4.09 17.55 -11.78
CA PRO A 35 -3.99 18.75 -10.94
C PRO A 35 -5.31 19.52 -10.79
N ALA A 36 -6.19 19.49 -11.79
CA ALA A 36 -7.49 20.14 -11.74
C ALA A 36 -8.47 19.46 -10.76
N ASP A 37 -8.24 18.19 -10.41
CA ASP A 37 -9.07 17.46 -9.43
C ASP A 37 -8.72 17.81 -7.99
N LEU A 38 -7.51 18.33 -7.73
CA LEU A 38 -6.96 18.52 -6.39
C LEU A 38 -7.88 19.35 -5.46
N PRO A 39 -8.46 20.49 -5.91
CA PRO A 39 -9.34 21.28 -5.05
C PRO A 39 -10.61 20.54 -4.60
N ALA A 40 -11.02 19.48 -5.32
CA ALA A 40 -12.20 18.69 -4.99
C ALA A 40 -11.89 17.47 -4.11
N LEU A 41 -10.61 17.21 -3.80
CA LEU A 41 -10.22 16.09 -2.94
C LEU A 41 -10.45 16.44 -1.47
N ALA A 42 -11.05 15.50 -0.74
CA ALA A 42 -11.22 15.61 0.71
C ALA A 42 -9.92 15.41 1.51
N GLY A 43 -8.82 15.04 0.83
CA GLY A 43 -7.50 14.81 1.38
C GLY A 43 -6.67 13.86 0.52
N ALA A 44 -5.38 13.76 0.81
CA ALA A 44 -4.48 12.81 0.15
C ALA A 44 -3.40 12.34 1.14
N VAL A 45 -2.87 11.16 0.90
CA VAL A 45 -1.78 10.59 1.69
C VAL A 45 -0.71 9.98 0.80
N VAL A 46 0.51 9.93 1.31
CA VAL A 46 1.56 9.03 0.81
C VAL A 46 1.71 7.86 1.77
N MET A 47 2.12 6.71 1.23
CA MET A 47 2.29 5.49 2.00
C MET A 47 3.52 4.74 1.51
N ASN A 48 4.27 4.19 2.46
CA ASN A 48 5.38 3.28 2.19
C ASN A 48 5.35 2.14 3.21
N SER A 49 6.38 1.29 3.22
CA SER A 49 6.48 0.14 4.13
C SER A 49 6.83 0.51 5.57
N TRP A 50 7.25 1.75 5.83
CA TRP A 50 7.54 2.24 7.17
C TRP A 50 6.32 2.91 7.80
N THR A 51 5.67 3.82 7.08
CA THR A 51 4.52 4.59 7.59
C THR A 51 3.35 4.51 6.61
N PRO A 52 2.25 3.82 6.96
CA PRO A 52 1.03 3.88 6.17
C PRO A 52 0.31 5.19 6.44
N GLY A 53 0.04 6.01 5.41
CA GLY A 53 -0.91 7.12 5.52
C GLY A 53 -0.36 8.44 6.08
N VAL A 54 0.77 8.93 5.57
CA VAL A 54 1.26 10.29 5.87
C VAL A 54 0.44 11.32 5.08
N ALA A 55 -0.18 12.28 5.76
CA ALA A 55 -0.99 13.31 5.11
C ALA A 55 -0.18 14.18 4.15
N VAL A 56 -0.74 14.46 2.98
CA VAL A 56 -0.25 15.47 2.05
C VAL A 56 -1.06 16.74 2.27
N THR A 57 -0.41 17.78 2.77
CA THR A 57 -1.06 19.08 3.05
C THR A 57 -1.11 20.01 1.84
N ARG A 58 -0.31 19.73 0.80
CA ARG A 58 -0.21 20.56 -0.41
C ARG A 58 0.40 19.79 -1.58
N ILE A 59 -0.06 20.07 -2.80
CA ILE A 59 0.60 19.69 -4.06
C ILE A 59 0.76 20.93 -4.92
N GLY A 60 2.01 21.30 -5.23
CA GLY A 60 2.32 22.57 -5.89
C GLY A 60 1.82 23.75 -5.04
N SER A 61 0.98 24.62 -5.62
CA SER A 61 0.33 25.72 -4.90
C SER A 61 -1.01 25.33 -4.25
N THR A 62 -1.56 24.15 -4.55
CA THR A 62 -2.92 23.75 -4.13
C THR A 62 -2.90 23.13 -2.73
N PRO A 63 -3.56 23.73 -1.72
CA PRO A 63 -3.68 23.12 -0.39
C PRO A 63 -4.63 21.91 -0.43
N LEU A 64 -4.38 20.94 0.45
CA LEU A 64 -5.23 19.76 0.64
C LEU A 64 -5.60 19.60 2.11
N PRO A 65 -6.84 19.21 2.45
CA PRO A 65 -7.22 18.91 3.83
C PRO A 65 -6.44 17.71 4.37
N GLU A 66 -6.10 17.73 5.66
CA GLU A 66 -5.36 16.65 6.32
C GLU A 66 -6.15 15.35 6.48
N ALA A 67 -7.49 15.43 6.43
CA ALA A 67 -8.40 14.27 6.45
C ALA A 67 -8.11 13.26 7.59
N PRO A 68 -8.14 13.66 8.87
CA PRO A 68 -7.76 12.79 9.99
C PRO A 68 -8.56 11.48 10.06
N SER A 69 -9.86 11.51 9.75
CA SER A 69 -10.70 10.31 9.70
C SER A 69 -10.28 9.33 8.61
N PHE A 70 -9.74 9.83 7.49
CA PHE A 70 -9.20 9.00 6.42
C PHE A 70 -7.89 8.34 6.86
N LEU A 71 -7.00 9.06 7.54
CA LEU A 71 -5.78 8.49 8.13
C LEU A 71 -6.11 7.38 9.12
N ASP A 72 -7.08 7.60 10.01
CA ASP A 72 -7.50 6.59 10.99
C ASP A 72 -7.99 5.30 10.33
N ILE A 73 -8.76 5.41 9.24
CA ILE A 73 -9.21 4.25 8.47
C ILE A 73 -8.02 3.49 7.88
N LEU A 74 -7.04 4.20 7.31
CA LEU A 74 -5.85 3.57 6.72
C LEU A 74 -4.98 2.89 7.78
N HIS A 75 -4.76 3.54 8.93
CA HIS A 75 -4.02 2.96 10.04
C HIS A 75 -4.70 1.70 10.58
N ARG A 76 -6.01 1.75 10.82
CA ARG A 76 -6.79 0.58 11.28
C ARG A 76 -6.77 -0.56 10.26
N ALA A 77 -6.93 -0.24 8.98
CA ALA A 77 -6.86 -1.23 7.92
C ALA A 77 -5.48 -1.88 7.85
N TYR A 78 -4.39 -1.11 7.96
CA TYR A 78 -3.04 -1.66 7.96
C TYR A 78 -2.76 -2.54 9.19
N GLN A 79 -3.17 -2.10 10.38
CA GLN A 79 -3.02 -2.84 11.64
C GLN A 79 -3.80 -4.15 11.67
N ALA A 80 -4.88 -4.26 10.88
CA ALA A 80 -5.67 -5.48 10.77
C ALA A 80 -5.00 -6.60 9.94
N GLU A 81 -3.87 -6.31 9.28
CA GLU A 81 -3.13 -7.33 8.54
C GLU A 81 -2.45 -8.33 9.50
N THR A 82 -2.79 -9.61 9.36
CA THR A 82 -2.11 -10.68 10.07
C THR A 82 -0.75 -10.96 9.42
N PRO A 83 0.37 -10.96 10.16
CA PRO A 83 1.67 -11.32 9.61
C PRO A 83 1.65 -12.72 8.98
N THR A 84 2.21 -12.87 7.79
CA THR A 84 2.38 -14.20 7.19
C THR A 84 3.48 -14.92 7.95
N VAL A 85 3.13 -15.97 8.69
CA VAL A 85 4.11 -16.90 9.24
C VAL A 85 4.71 -17.66 8.04
N PRO A 86 6.04 -17.65 7.83
CA PRO A 86 6.63 -18.49 6.81
C PRO A 86 6.30 -19.95 7.15
N GLY A 87 5.55 -20.63 6.28
CA GLY A 87 5.43 -22.08 6.37
C GLY A 87 6.82 -22.66 6.20
N ASN A 88 7.38 -23.28 7.23
CA ASN A 88 8.71 -23.86 7.17
C ASN A 88 8.66 -25.12 6.27
N PRO A 89 9.24 -25.14 5.05
CA PRO A 89 9.51 -26.41 4.40
C PRO A 89 10.62 -27.11 5.19
N THR A 90 10.44 -28.40 5.46
CA THR A 90 11.40 -29.21 6.22
C THR A 90 12.84 -29.01 5.70
N PRO A 91 13.85 -28.78 6.57
CA PRO A 91 15.21 -28.35 6.17
C PRO A 91 15.90 -29.21 5.09
N ALA A 92 15.51 -30.49 4.98
CA ALA A 92 16.09 -31.43 4.03
C ALA A 92 15.79 -31.11 2.54
N ALA A 93 14.70 -30.40 2.23
CA ALA A 93 14.30 -30.12 0.85
C ALA A 93 15.00 -28.88 0.25
N ALA A 94 15.42 -27.92 1.09
CA ALA A 94 16.04 -26.68 0.65
C ALA A 94 17.52 -26.87 0.27
N LEU A 95 18.27 -27.65 1.06
CA LEU A 95 19.71 -27.87 0.85
C LEU A 95 20.03 -28.62 -0.45
N ARG A 96 19.20 -29.60 -0.84
CA ARG A 96 19.40 -30.38 -2.08
C ARG A 96 19.29 -29.53 -3.35
N ARG A 97 18.55 -28.42 -3.30
CA ARG A 97 18.36 -27.52 -4.44
C ARG A 97 19.49 -26.50 -4.59
N TRP A 98 20.12 -26.10 -3.48
CA TRP A 98 21.21 -25.12 -3.48
C TRP A 98 22.58 -25.71 -3.84
N CYS A 99 22.86 -26.97 -3.46
CA CYS A 99 24.15 -27.60 -3.79
C CYS A 99 24.29 -28.02 -5.27
N ALA A 100 23.21 -28.05 -6.05
CA ALA A 100 23.20 -28.58 -7.42
C ALA A 100 23.30 -27.51 -8.52
N ALA A 101 23.36 -26.22 -8.19
CA ALA A 101 23.49 -25.16 -9.19
C ALA A 101 24.96 -24.77 -9.38
N PRO A 102 25.57 -24.98 -10.57
CA PRO A 102 26.92 -24.52 -10.84
C PRO A 102 26.94 -22.99 -10.96
N TYR A 103 27.70 -22.34 -10.08
CA TYR A 103 27.97 -20.91 -10.14
C TYR A 103 29.03 -20.66 -11.22
N HIS A 104 28.58 -20.38 -12.45
CA HIS A 104 29.49 -19.90 -13.49
C HIS A 104 29.86 -18.44 -13.19
N ARG A 105 31.16 -18.19 -12.98
CA ARG A 105 31.76 -16.84 -12.98
C ARG A 105 31.92 -16.34 -14.41
#